data_AF-A0A6H2A3Z3-F1
#
_entry.id   AF-A0A6H2A3Z3-F1
#
_cell.length_a   1.000
_cell.length_b   1.000
_cell.length_c   1.000
_cell.angle_alpha   90.00
_cell.angle_beta   90.00
_cell.angle_gamma   90.00
#
_symmetry.space_group_name_H-M   'P 1'
#
loop_
_entity.id
_entity.type
_entity.pdbx_description
1 polymer ?
#
loop_
_entity_poly.entity_id
_entity_poly.type
_entity_poly.pdbx_seq_one_letter_code
_entity_poly.pdbx_strand_id
1 'polypeptide(L)' 'MGNTLGEIATILIQKDAQCHWCGSRFDLCSINCYPHKDGIEVEGYTTKQWVYLRCMKCGYDWALWKLLAQIKERK' A
#
# COMPACT_ATOMS: atom_id res chain seq x y z
N MET A 1 16.43 1.09 -9.36
CA MET A 1 15.15 0.82 -10.06
C MET A 1 14.11 0.71 -8.97
N GLY A 2 13.22 1.70 -8.85
CA GLY A 2 12.09 1.67 -7.91
C GLY A 2 11.02 0.69 -8.39
N ASN A 3 10.02 0.38 -7.56
CA ASN A 3 8.87 -0.41 -7.99
C ASN A 3 7.78 0.50 -8.55
N THR A 4 7.01 0.02 -9.53
CA THR A 4 5.75 0.64 -9.96
C THR A 4 4.67 0.49 -8.88
N LEU A 5 3.59 1.29 -8.95
CA LEU A 5 2.43 1.11 -8.06
C LEU A 5 1.84 -0.30 -8.16
N GLY A 6 1.66 -0.81 -9.38
CA GLY A 6 1.08 -2.14 -9.60
C GLY A 6 1.90 -3.25 -8.93
N GLU A 7 3.22 -3.17 -8.98
CA GLU A 7 4.12 -4.12 -8.31
C GLU A 7 4.03 -4.00 -6.80
N ILE A 8 3.99 -2.77 -6.24
CA ILE A 8 3.82 -2.55 -4.80
C ILE A 8 2.51 -3.19 -4.32
N ALA A 9 1.39 -2.96 -5.02
CA ALA A 9 0.10 -3.56 -4.69
C ALA A 9 0.16 -5.09 -4.73
N THR A 10 0.73 -5.64 -5.80
CA THR A 10 0.89 -7.09 -5.99
C THR A 10 1.67 -7.71 -4.83
N ILE A 11 2.80 -7.11 -4.43
CA ILE A 11 3.62 -7.60 -3.32
C ILE A 11 2.83 -7.60 -1.99
N LEU A 12 2.09 -6.53 -1.70
CA LEU A 12 1.31 -6.42 -0.47
C LEU A 12 0.20 -7.48 -0.41
N ILE A 13 -0.53 -7.67 -1.52
CA ILE A 13 -1.62 -8.65 -1.62
C ILE A 13 -1.07 -10.08 -1.52
N GLN A 14 0.03 -10.39 -2.21
CA GLN A 14 0.67 -11.71 -2.14
C GLN A 14 1.19 -12.04 -0.73
N LYS A 15 1.49 -11.03 0.08
CA LYS A 15 1.88 -11.17 1.49
C LYS A 15 0.70 -11.11 2.46
N ASP A 16 -0.54 -11.21 1.94
CA ASP A 16 -1.79 -11.21 2.71
C ASP A 16 -1.96 -9.96 3.59
N ALA A 17 -1.58 -8.79 3.07
CA ALA A 17 -1.93 -7.51 3.68
C ALA A 17 -3.46 -7.39 3.79
N GLN A 18 -3.94 -6.94 4.95
CA GLN A 18 -5.38 -6.82 5.21
C GLN A 18 -5.71 -5.56 5.99
N CYS A 19 -6.96 -5.10 5.87
CA CYS A 19 -7.45 -4.05 6.75
C CYS A 19 -7.45 -4.54 8.20
N HIS A 20 -6.69 -3.89 9.09
CA HIS A 20 -6.64 -4.28 10.50
C HIS A 20 -7.98 -4.06 11.23
N TRP A 21 -8.83 -3.16 10.73
CA TRP A 21 -10.07 -2.78 11.41
C TRP A 21 -11.23 -3.72 11.09
N CYS A 22 -11.39 -4.10 9.82
CA CYS A 22 -12.55 -4.90 9.37
C CYS A 22 -12.17 -6.24 8.74
N GLY A 23 -10.87 -6.58 8.69
CA GLY A 23 -10.36 -7.85 8.20
C GLY A 23 -10.50 -8.08 6.69
N SER A 24 -11.01 -7.11 5.93
CA SER A 24 -11.15 -7.27 4.47
C SER A 24 -9.78 -7.28 3.80
N ARG A 25 -9.66 -8.12 2.77
CA ARG A 25 -8.51 -8.16 1.88
C ARG A 25 -8.52 -6.98 0.90
N PHE A 26 -7.35 -6.58 0.47
CA PHE A 26 -7.19 -5.59 -0.60
C PHE A 26 -7.11 -6.27 -1.97
N ASP A 27 -7.41 -5.50 -3.00
CA ASP A 27 -7.22 -5.86 -4.41
C ASP A 27 -6.28 -4.86 -5.09
N LEU A 28 -5.94 -5.11 -6.37
CA LEU A 28 -5.06 -4.23 -7.13
C LEU A 28 -5.63 -2.83 -7.33
N CYS A 29 -6.96 -2.67 -7.28
CA CYS A 29 -7.64 -1.38 -7.40
C CYS A 29 -7.62 -0.57 -6.09
N SER A 30 -7.20 -1.18 -4.98
CA SER A 30 -7.15 -0.53 -3.68
C SER A 30 -5.96 0.44 -3.55
N ILE A 31 -4.92 0.30 -4.38
CA ILE A 31 -3.71 1.13 -4.28
C ILE A 31 -3.94 2.55 -4.80
N ASN A 32 -3.48 3.53 -4.03
CA ASN A 32 -3.49 4.93 -4.38
C ASN A 32 -2.19 5.61 -3.92
N CYS A 33 -1.89 6.77 -4.50
CA CYS A 33 -0.78 7.59 -4.06
C CYS A 33 -0.97 9.08 -4.33
N TYR A 34 -0.18 9.91 -3.66
CA TYR A 34 -0.06 11.34 -3.96
C TYR A 34 1.37 11.84 -3.66
N PRO A 35 1.82 12.94 -4.30
CA PRO A 35 3.14 13.51 -4.05
C PRO A 35 3.32 13.91 -2.58
N HIS A 36 4.39 13.43 -1.94
CA HIS A 36 4.68 13.73 -0.54
C HIS A 36 6.17 13.60 -0.23
N LYS A 37 6.72 14.55 0.54
CA LYS A 37 8.15 14.60 0.89
C LYS A 37 8.65 13.35 1.63
N ASP A 38 7.79 12.80 2.49
CA ASP A 38 8.07 11.59 3.29
C ASP A 38 7.59 10.30 2.57
N GLY A 39 7.27 10.41 1.28
CA GLY A 39 6.91 9.28 0.43
C GLY A 39 8.12 8.44 0.01
N ILE A 40 7.87 7.47 -0.86
CA ILE A 40 8.89 6.63 -1.48
C ILE A 40 9.05 6.95 -2.97
N GLU A 41 10.17 6.57 -3.56
CA GLU A 41 10.33 6.58 -5.01
C GLU A 41 9.43 5.51 -5.63
N VAL A 42 8.64 5.91 -6.62
CA VAL A 42 7.73 5.04 -7.36
C VAL A 42 8.02 5.24 -8.84
N GLU A 43 8.23 4.14 -9.56
CA GLU A 43 8.52 4.21 -10.98
C GLU A 43 7.37 4.86 -11.76
N GLY A 44 7.70 5.76 -12.69
CA GLY A 44 6.73 6.58 -13.43
C GLY A 44 6.38 7.92 -12.78
N TYR A 45 6.84 8.19 -11.55
CA TYR A 45 6.64 9.47 -10.87
C TYR A 45 7.95 10.25 -10.73
N THR A 46 7.88 11.57 -10.89
CA THR A 46 9.04 12.47 -10.76
C THR A 46 9.34 12.89 -9.32
N THR A 47 8.38 12.69 -8.42
CA THR A 47 8.48 13.05 -7.00
C THR A 47 8.16 11.84 -6.13
N LYS A 48 8.65 11.85 -4.89
CA LYS A 48 8.28 10.83 -3.89
C LYS A 48 6.76 10.79 -3.71
N GLN A 49 6.21 9.59 -3.61
CA GLN A 49 4.79 9.33 -3.47
C GLN A 49 4.49 8.73 -2.10
N TRP A 50 3.49 9.28 -1.42
CA TRP A 50 2.88 8.61 -0.28
C TRP A 50 1.92 7.54 -0.80
N VAL A 51 2.28 6.27 -0.61
CA VAL A 51 1.51 5.13 -1.10
C VAL A 51 0.64 4.58 0.02
N TYR A 52 -0.61 4.23 -0.31
CA TYR A 52 -1.55 3.62 0.62
C TYR A 52 -2.55 2.72 -0.10
N LEU A 53 -3.14 1.77 0.62
CA LEU A 53 -4.26 0.97 0.12
C LEU A 53 -5.53 1.39 0.83
N ARG A 54 -6.56 1.76 0.06
CA ARG A 54 -7.88 2.08 0.58
C ARG A 54 -8.68 0.81 0.81
N CYS A 55 -9.21 0.65 2.01
CA CYS A 55 -10.12 -0.43 2.30
C CYS A 55 -11.48 -0.16 1.64
N MET A 56 -11.90 -0.99 0.67
CA MET A 56 -13.18 -0.84 -0.01
C MET A 56 -14.41 -1.13 0.87
N LYS A 57 -14.21 -1.76 2.05
CA LYS A 57 -15.28 -2.06 3.00
C LYS A 57 -15.50 -0.95 4.04
N CYS A 58 -14.43 -0.48 4.69
CA CYS A 58 -14.53 0.53 5.76
C CYS A 58 -14.06 1.93 5.35
N GLY A 59 -13.49 2.09 4.16
CA GLY A 59 -13.03 3.38 3.62
C GLY A 59 -11.70 3.89 4.20
N TYR A 60 -11.08 3.17 5.14
CA TYR A 60 -9.81 3.60 5.75
C TYR A 60 -8.62 3.43 4.81
N ASP A 61 -7.75 4.43 4.79
CA ASP A 61 -6.53 4.48 3.98
C ASP A 61 -5.31 4.00 4.77
N TRP A 62 -4.78 2.84 4.39
CA TRP A 62 -3.63 2.23 5.03
C TRP A 62 -2.32 2.63 4.36
N ALA A 63 -1.56 3.51 5.00
CA ALA A 63 -0.23 3.87 4.56
C ALA A 63 0.67 2.63 4.39
N LEU A 64 1.50 2.63 3.34
CA LEU A 64 2.38 1.52 2.98
C LEU A 64 3.19 0.98 4.16
N TRP A 65 3.80 1.86 4.95
CA TRP A 65 4.62 1.46 6.10
C TRP A 65 3.84 0.72 7.19
N LYS A 66 2.54 1.02 7.38
CA LYS A 66 1.67 0.28 8.31
C LYS A 66 1.40 -1.14 7.80
N LEU A 67 1.19 -1.28 6.49
CA LEU A 67 0.96 -2.59 5.86
C LEU A 67 2.22 -3.44 5.91
N LEU A 68 3.39 -2.84 5.65
CA LEU A 68 4.67 -3.54 5.79
C LEU A 68 4.94 -3.98 7.24
N ALA A 69 4.61 -3.14 8.23
CA ALA A 69 4.70 -3.50 9.65
C ALA A 69 3.77 -4.67 9.99
N GLN A 70 2.50 -4.60 9.57
CA GLN A 70 1.53 -5.69 9.76
C GLN A 70 2.02 -7.02 9.19
N ILE A 71 2.58 -7.02 7.98
CA ILE A 71 3.14 -8.24 7.35
C ILE A 71 4.33 -8.76 8.15
N LYS A 72 5.20 -7.87 8.65
CA LYS A 72 6.38 -8.25 9.44
C LYS A 72 6.01 -8.91 10.75
N GLU A 73 4.96 -8.44 11.42
CA GLU A 73 4.48 -8.97 12.70
C GLU A 73 3.79 -10.34 12.60
N ARG A 74 3.36 -10.74 11.40
CA ARG A 74 2.70 -12.05 11.14
C ARG A 74 3.66 -13.18 10.79
N LYS A 75 4.95 -12.88 10.63
CA LYS A 75 6.01 -13.86 10.37
C LYS A 75 6.64 -14.32 11.67
#